data_AF-A0A1M5VLR6-F1
#
_entry.id   AF-A0A1M5VLR6-F1
#
_cell.length_a   1.000
_cell.length_b   1.000
_cell.length_c   1.000
_cell.angle_alpha   90.00
_cell.angle_beta   90.00
_cell.angle_gamma   90.00
#
_symmetry.space_group_name_H-M   'P 1'
#
loop_
_entity.id
_entity.type
_entity.pdbx_description
1 polymer ?
#
loop_
_entity_poly.entity_id
_entity_poly.type
_entity_poly.pdbx_seq_one_letter_code
_entity_poly.pdbx_strand_id
1 'polypeptide(L)'
;MSNVINIIILFSSSEDEDKIIHELSQFEYKKDFFFNVKSIKDKNLPKNWHGGSKGFEASVLIGAYNYLSISDLINYMINIKWEYIEDVQLLYKEEGDFVFKLANLKEPE
;
A
#
# COMPACT_ATOMS: atom_id res chain seq x y z
N MET A 1 9.83 -4.46 -22.54
CA MET A 1 8.48 -4.09 -22.09
C MET A 1 8.57 -3.69 -20.63
N SER A 2 7.89 -2.61 -20.23
CA SER A 2 7.61 -2.34 -18.82
C SER A 2 6.78 -3.51 -18.25
N ASN A 3 6.88 -3.76 -16.95
CA ASN A 3 5.92 -4.61 -16.25
C ASN A 3 5.37 -3.75 -15.12
N VAL A 4 4.28 -3.05 -15.39
CA VAL A 4 3.69 -2.09 -14.45
C VAL A 4 2.77 -2.81 -13.47
N ILE A 5 3.01 -2.61 -12.19
CA ILE A 5 2.20 -3.13 -11.10
C ILE A 5 1.61 -1.96 -10.32
N ASN A 6 0.29 -1.91 -10.27
CA ASN A 6 -0.46 -0.92 -9.50
C ASN A 6 -0.78 -1.52 -8.13
N ILE A 7 -0.61 -0.75 -7.08
CA ILE A 7 -0.91 -1.18 -5.72
C ILE A 7 -1.77 -0.17 -4.98
N ILE A 8 -2.59 -0.69 -4.07
CA ILE A 8 -3.30 0.06 -3.04
C ILE A 8 -3.11 -0.73 -1.74
N ILE A 9 -2.53 -0.10 -0.73
CA ILE A 9 -2.36 -0.67 0.60
C ILE A 9 -3.42 -0.04 1.50
N LEU A 10 -4.18 -0.88 2.19
CA LEU A 10 -5.20 -0.49 3.15
C LEU A 10 -4.78 -1.00 4.53
N PHE A 11 -4.96 -0.18 5.56
CA PHE A 11 -4.76 -0.58 6.95
C PHE A 11 -5.59 0.31 7.89
N SER A 12 -5.63 -0.08 9.17
CA SER A 12 -6.40 0.62 10.20
C SER A 12 -6.06 2.11 10.27
N SER A 13 -7.07 2.95 10.44
CA SER A 13 -6.87 4.39 10.69
C SER A 13 -6.28 4.68 12.07
N SER A 14 -6.22 3.68 12.94
CA SER A 14 -5.59 3.74 14.27
C SER A 14 -4.06 3.63 14.22
N GLU A 15 -3.49 3.11 13.13
CA GLU A 15 -2.04 2.98 12.94
C GLU A 15 -1.35 4.34 12.76
N ASP A 16 -0.08 4.42 13.13
CA ASP A 16 0.78 5.56 12.80
C ASP A 16 1.17 5.51 11.30
N GLU A 17 0.36 6.16 10.47
CA GLU A 17 0.51 6.19 9.02
C GLU A 17 1.90 6.69 8.56
N ASP A 18 2.46 7.72 9.21
CA ASP A 18 3.77 8.27 8.86
C ASP A 18 4.89 7.27 9.15
N LYS A 19 4.81 6.56 10.28
CA LYS A 19 5.74 5.49 10.62
C LYS A 19 5.64 4.33 9.64
N ILE A 20 4.43 3.91 9.27
CA ILE A 20 4.23 2.83 8.29
C ILE A 20 4.78 3.22 6.91
N ILE A 21 4.55 4.45 6.45
CA ILE A 21 5.14 4.97 5.21
C ILE A 21 6.67 4.95 5.29
N HIS A 22 7.24 5.34 6.44
CA HIS A 22 8.68 5.30 6.64
C HIS A 22 9.24 3.88 6.56
N GLU A 23 8.64 2.91 7.25
CA GLU A 23 9.02 1.50 7.19
C GLU A 23 8.93 0.96 5.76
N LEU A 24 7.79 1.16 5.09
CA LEU A 24 7.60 0.76 3.69
C LEU A 24 8.65 1.38 2.76
N SER A 25 9.10 2.61 3.03
CA SER A 25 10.11 3.27 2.21
C SER A 25 11.51 2.64 2.29
N GLN A 26 11.76 1.79 3.29
CA GLN A 26 13.02 1.05 3.39
C GLN A 26 13.04 -0.20 2.51
N PHE A 27 11.92 -0.58 1.88
CA PHE A 27 11.87 -1.73 0.99
C PHE A 27 12.57 -1.43 -0.35
N GLU A 28 13.75 -2.02 -0.54
CA GLU A 28 14.47 -2.00 -1.82
C GLU A 28 13.97 -3.15 -2.71
N TYR A 29 13.07 -2.85 -3.64
CA TYR A 29 12.45 -3.87 -4.51
C TYR A 29 13.24 -4.13 -5.80
N LYS A 30 14.23 -3.27 -6.09
CA LYS A 30 15.20 -3.42 -7.17
C LYS A 30 16.44 -2.63 -6.77
N LYS A 31 17.62 -3.07 -7.23
CA LYS A 31 18.90 -2.40 -6.94
C LYS A 31 18.81 -0.87 -7.10
N ASP A 32 19.03 -0.14 -6.02
CA ASP A 32 18.98 1.33 -5.91
C ASP A 32 17.57 1.96 -6.14
N PHE A 33 16.50 1.15 -6.09
CA PHE A 33 15.11 1.58 -6.18
C PHE A 33 14.34 1.21 -4.91
N PHE A 34 13.98 2.25 -4.17
CA PHE A 34 13.21 2.14 -2.95
C PHE A 34 11.72 2.33 -3.21
N PHE A 35 10.93 1.60 -2.45
CA PHE A 35 9.50 1.67 -2.50
C PHE A 35 9.01 3.05 -2.04
N ASN A 36 8.11 3.68 -2.80
CA ASN A 36 7.60 5.01 -2.48
C ASN A 36 6.10 5.06 -2.75
N VAL A 37 5.32 4.90 -1.69
CA VAL A 37 3.86 5.01 -1.71
C VAL A 37 3.41 6.40 -1.28
N LYS A 38 2.23 6.80 -1.74
CA LYS A 38 1.61 8.07 -1.34
C LYS A 38 0.32 7.84 -0.59
N SER A 39 0.20 8.53 0.54
CA SER A 39 -1.05 8.55 1.27
C SER A 39 -2.09 9.35 0.51
N ILE A 40 -3.31 8.86 0.58
CA ILE A 40 -4.48 9.62 0.14
C ILE A 40 -4.74 10.83 1.04
N LYS A 41 -4.16 10.90 2.24
CA LYS A 41 -4.26 12.06 3.15
C LYS A 41 -3.08 13.04 2.98
N ASP A 42 -2.26 12.89 1.94
CA ASP A 42 -1.11 13.77 1.69
C ASP A 42 -1.57 15.24 1.65
N LYS A 43 -0.91 16.07 2.47
CA LYS A 43 -1.20 17.50 2.64
C LYS A 43 -1.07 18.33 1.35
N ASN A 44 -0.37 17.82 0.34
CA ASN A 44 -0.19 18.46 -0.96
C ASN A 44 -1.36 18.18 -1.91
N LEU A 45 -2.26 17.27 -1.56
CA LEU A 45 -3.48 17.02 -2.33
C LEU A 45 -4.48 18.19 -2.15
N PRO A 46 -5.31 18.46 -3.17
CA PRO A 46 -6.38 19.45 -3.04
C PRO A 46 -7.30 19.17 -1.84
N LYS A 47 -7.90 20.22 -1.27
CA LYS A 47 -8.97 20.03 -0.29
C LYS A 47 -10.15 19.30 -0.94
N ASN A 48 -10.76 18.37 -0.21
CA ASN A 48 -11.85 17.51 -0.70
C ASN A 48 -11.48 16.75 -1.98
N TRP A 49 -10.22 16.32 -2.11
CA TRP A 49 -9.77 15.54 -3.27
C TRP A 49 -10.49 14.18 -3.37
N HIS A 50 -11.01 13.65 -2.25
CA HIS A 50 -11.85 12.45 -2.24
C HIS A 50 -13.34 12.78 -2.13
N GLY A 51 -14.16 11.93 -2.74
CA GLY A 51 -15.62 12.03 -2.65
C GLY A 51 -16.19 11.48 -1.34
N GLY A 52 -17.53 11.55 -1.23
CA GLY A 52 -18.29 11.04 -0.08
C GLY A 52 -18.79 12.14 0.86
N SER A 53 -19.54 11.72 1.90
CA SER A 53 -20.08 12.62 2.93
C SER A 53 -19.31 12.55 4.26
N LYS A 54 -18.30 11.68 4.35
CA LYS A 54 -17.52 11.37 5.55
C LYS A 54 -16.05 11.16 5.20
N GLY A 55 -15.20 11.17 6.23
CA GLY A 55 -13.79 10.82 6.10
C GLY A 55 -13.62 9.31 5.91
N PHE A 56 -12.48 8.92 5.34
CA PHE A 56 -12.09 7.51 5.24
C PHE A 56 -11.77 6.97 6.63
N GLU A 57 -12.40 5.85 7.01
CA GLU A 57 -12.12 5.12 8.26
C GLU A 57 -10.93 4.14 8.13
N ALA A 58 -10.26 4.14 6.97
CA ALA A 58 -9.03 3.41 6.72
C ALA A 58 -7.92 4.36 6.26
N SER A 59 -6.68 3.96 6.52
CA SER A 59 -5.51 4.56 5.87
C SER A 59 -5.30 3.88 4.53
N VAL A 60 -5.04 4.68 3.50
CA VAL A 60 -4.92 4.20 2.11
C VAL A 60 -3.65 4.78 1.52
N LEU A 61 -2.78 3.89 1.04
CA LEU A 61 -1.57 4.26 0.32
C LEU A 61 -1.64 3.72 -1.10
N ILE A 62 -1.18 4.51 -2.06
CA ILE A 62 -1.24 4.17 -3.49
C ILE A 62 0.14 4.28 -4.14
N GLY A 63 0.39 3.44 -5.15
CA GLY A 63 1.64 3.47 -5.91
C GLY A 63 1.57 2.66 -7.21
N ALA A 64 2.51 2.92 -8.11
CA ALA A 64 2.69 2.18 -9.35
C ALA A 64 4.18 1.96 -9.61
N TYR A 65 4.56 0.72 -9.91
CA TYR A 65 5.95 0.28 -9.92
C TYR A 65 6.26 -0.53 -11.16
N ASN A 66 7.49 -0.41 -11.66
CA ASN A 66 8.01 -1.29 -12.69
C ASN A 66 8.76 -2.45 -12.06
N TYR A 67 8.43 -3.69 -12.46
CA TYR A 67 9.13 -4.91 -12.06
C TYR A 67 9.09 -5.20 -10.55
N LEU A 68 8.06 -4.73 -9.85
CA LEU A 68 7.85 -5.04 -8.44
C LEU A 68 7.50 -6.54 -8.27
N SER A 69 8.07 -7.20 -7.28
CA SER A 69 7.67 -8.56 -6.91
C SER A 69 6.61 -8.48 -5.81
N ILE A 70 5.39 -8.93 -6.10
CA ILE A 70 4.29 -8.91 -5.13
C ILE A 70 4.58 -9.83 -3.94
N SER A 71 5.16 -11.00 -4.19
CA SER A 71 5.56 -11.92 -3.12
C SER A 71 6.61 -11.31 -2.20
N ASP A 72 7.61 -10.61 -2.76
CA ASP A 72 8.66 -9.99 -1.95
C ASP A 72 8.11 -8.81 -1.14
N LEU A 73 7.20 -8.02 -1.72
CA LEU A 73 6.50 -6.96 -1.00
C LEU A 73 5.66 -7.53 0.15
N ILE A 74 4.87 -8.58 -0.08
CA ILE A 74 4.05 -9.22 0.97
C ILE A 74 4.96 -9.76 2.08
N ASN A 75 6.04 -10.47 1.73
CA ASN A 75 7.00 -10.98 2.69
C ASN A 75 7.64 -9.85 3.51
N TYR A 76 7.97 -8.72 2.87
CA TYR A 76 8.47 -7.55 3.57
C TYR A 76 7.43 -6.96 4.54
N MET A 77 6.20 -6.76 4.06
CA MET A 77 5.10 -6.19 4.84
C MET A 77 4.73 -7.04 6.06
N ILE A 78 4.81 -8.38 5.97
CA ILE A 78 4.57 -9.29 7.11
C ILE A 78 5.59 -9.06 8.24
N ASN A 79 6.79 -8.58 7.93
CA ASN A 79 7.84 -8.30 8.92
C ASN A 79 7.79 -6.88 9.51
N ILE A 80 6.92 -6.00 8.99
CA ILE A 80 6.67 -4.69 9.60
C ILE A 80 5.92 -4.89 10.91
N LYS A 81 6.22 -4.07 11.91
CA LYS A 81 5.51 -4.07 13.18
C LYS A 81 4.20 -3.28 13.07
N TRP A 82 3.15 -3.99 12.67
CA TRP A 82 1.76 -3.51 12.69
C TRP A 82 1.17 -3.60 14.10
N GLU A 83 0.28 -2.67 14.44
CA GLU A 83 -0.61 -2.77 15.60
C GLU A 83 -1.80 -3.70 15.31
N TYR A 84 -2.34 -3.64 14.10
CA TYR A 84 -3.52 -4.40 13.64
C TYR A 84 -3.23 -5.06 12.28
N ILE A 85 -2.39 -6.10 12.26
CA ILE A 85 -1.94 -6.76 11.01
C ILE A 85 -3.10 -7.41 10.23
N GLU A 86 -4.15 -7.84 10.93
CA GLU A 86 -5.40 -8.39 10.37
C GLU A 86 -6.19 -7.38 9.53
N ASP A 87 -5.99 -6.07 9.77
CA ASP A 87 -6.62 -5.00 9.00
C ASP A 87 -5.81 -4.66 7.73
N VAL A 88 -4.62 -5.25 7.56
CA VAL A 88 -3.70 -4.90 6.48
C VAL A 88 -4.01 -5.70 5.22
N GLN A 89 -4.36 -4.96 4.17
CA GLN A 89 -4.72 -5.51 2.88
C GLN A 89 -3.89 -4.87 1.77
N LEU A 90 -3.42 -5.70 0.83
CA LEU A 90 -2.80 -5.28 -0.41
C LEU A 90 -3.74 -5.59 -1.57
N LEU A 91 -4.26 -4.56 -2.21
CA LEU A 91 -4.84 -4.67 -3.54
C LEU A 91 -3.75 -4.44 -4.57
N TYR A 92 -3.61 -5.34 -5.53
CA TYR A 92 -2.62 -5.20 -6.59
C TYR A 92 -3.17 -5.60 -7.96
N LYS A 93 -2.62 -5.01 -9.01
CA LYS A 93 -3.00 -5.30 -10.39
C LYS A 93 -1.76 -5.28 -11.26
N GLU A 94 -1.45 -6.44 -11.85
CA GLU A 94 -0.33 -6.59 -12.77
C GLU A 94 -0.69 -6.08 -14.18
N GLU A 95 0.34 -5.90 -15.00
CA GLU A 95 0.17 -5.56 -16.40
C GLU A 95 -0.58 -6.70 -17.11
N GLY A 96 -1.67 -6.36 -17.81
CA GLY A 96 -2.53 -7.36 -18.46
C GLY A 96 -3.64 -7.96 -17.60
N ASP A 97 -3.62 -7.78 -16.27
CA ASP A 97 -4.76 -8.17 -15.43
C ASP A 97 -6.01 -7.33 -15.79
N PHE A 98 -7.19 -7.93 -15.69
CA PHE A 98 -8.46 -7.22 -15.89
C PHE A 98 -8.98 -6.55 -14.61
N VAL A 99 -8.65 -7.10 -13.44
CA VAL A 99 -9.16 -6.66 -12.13
C VAL A 99 -8.04 -6.62 -11.09
N PHE A 100 -8.24 -5.88 -10.00
CA PHE A 100 -7.37 -5.96 -8.83
C PHE A 100 -7.55 -7.30 -8.12
N LYS A 101 -6.45 -7.86 -7.63
CA LYS A 101 -6.38 -9.00 -6.74
C LYS A 101 -6.22 -8.48 -5.30
N LEU A 102 -6.72 -9.23 -4.33
CA LEU A 102 -6.62 -8.92 -2.90
C LEU A 102 -5.68 -9.93 -2.23
N ALA A 103 -4.74 -9.44 -1.43
CA ALA A 103 -3.95 -10.22 -0.49
C ALA A 103 -4.11 -9.62 0.91
N ASN A 104 -4.67 -10.40 1.84
CA ASN A 104 -4.62 -10.06 3.27
C ASN A 104 -3.27 -10.49 3.84
N LEU A 105 -2.66 -9.68 4.70
CA LEU A 105 -1.39 -10.09 5.34
C LEU A 105 -1.59 -11.16 6.42
N LYS A 106 -2.73 -11.13 7.08
CA LYS A 106 -3.17 -12.14 8.04
C LYS A 106 -4.69 -12.33 7.88
N GLU A 107 -5.17 -13.56 8.05
CA GLU A 107 -6.61 -13.81 8.09
C GLU A 107 -7.22 -13.15 9.35
N PRO A 108 -8.37 -12.47 9.23
CA PRO A 108 -9.08 -11.96 10.39
C PRO A 108 -9.57 -13.13 11.27
N GLU A 109 -9.40 -13.00 12.58
CA GLU A 109 -9.83 -13.99 13.59
C GLU A 109 -11.34 -13.94 13.87
#